data_AF-A0A820F0Y1-F1
#
_entry.id   AF-A0A820F0Y1-F1
#
_cell.length_a   1.000
_cell.length_b   1.000
_cell.length_c   1.000
_cell.angle_alpha   90.00
_cell.angle_beta   90.00
_cell.angle_gamma   90.00
#
_symmetry.space_group_name_H-M   'P 1'
#
loop_
_entity.id
_entity.type
_entity.pdbx_description
1 polymer ?
#
loop_
_entity_poly.entity_id
_entity_poly.type
_entity_poly.pdbx_seq_one_letter_code
_entity_poly.pdbx_strand_id
1 'polypeptide(L)'
;MALSTLCLLLFLSLTGVINGAGNCSGSNTVSMDVNMLRGFTQEEYQKSIIDYWTPERIASARPMQPKIIRNGNIPFVKNHEDNEIERILTPSTILPDARVSTSPCVGRAFFTYGSLTYWCSGSVINASNMDTVLTAGHCVFNTTSKEWAKNFIFIPAYNNNSRPYGTF
;
A
#
# COMPACT_ATOMS: atom_id res chain seq x y z
N MET A 1 37.03 -42.16 -35.07
CA MET A 1 37.32 -40.71 -34.94
C MET A 1 36.00 -40.00 -34.70
N ALA A 2 35.98 -39.13 -33.68
CA ALA A 2 34.94 -38.24 -33.16
C ALA A 2 33.65 -38.07 -34.00
N LEU A 3 32.44 -38.09 -33.44
CA LEU A 3 31.94 -37.05 -32.53
C LEU A 3 30.79 -37.58 -31.66
N SER A 4 31.12 -37.84 -30.39
CA SER A 4 30.23 -37.65 -29.25
C SER A 4 30.04 -36.13 -29.03
N THR A 5 28.98 -35.74 -28.33
CA THR A 5 28.71 -34.39 -27.78
C THR A 5 27.94 -33.42 -28.69
N LEU A 6 26.67 -33.69 -28.94
CA LEU A 6 25.68 -32.60 -29.11
C LEU A 6 24.47 -32.86 -28.21
N CYS A 7 24.81 -33.02 -26.93
CA CYS A 7 23.90 -33.03 -25.80
C CYS A 7 23.52 -31.58 -25.50
N LEU A 8 22.21 -31.32 -25.45
CA LEU A 8 21.56 -30.32 -24.59
C LEU A 8 21.88 -28.83 -24.83
N LEU A 9 20.89 -27.99 -24.51
CA LEU A 9 20.96 -26.53 -24.31
C LEU A 9 20.63 -25.64 -25.53
N LEU A 10 19.46 -25.87 -26.13
CA LEU A 10 18.65 -24.77 -26.65
C LEU A 10 17.31 -24.67 -25.89
N PHE A 11 17.37 -24.79 -24.56
CA PHE A 11 16.43 -24.04 -23.74
C PHE A 11 17.01 -22.64 -23.63
N LEU A 12 16.70 -21.78 -24.61
CA LEU A 12 16.74 -20.34 -24.36
C LEU A 12 15.74 -20.10 -23.24
N SER A 13 16.27 -20.06 -22.03
CA SER A 13 15.62 -19.46 -20.90
C SER A 13 15.30 -18.03 -21.30
N LEU A 14 14.07 -17.80 -21.75
CA LEU A 14 13.37 -16.57 -21.42
C LEU A 14 13.20 -16.59 -19.89
N THR A 15 14.30 -16.38 -19.17
CA THR A 15 14.22 -15.63 -17.92
C THR A 15 13.73 -14.27 -18.37
N GLY A 16 12.40 -14.14 -18.42
CA GLY A 16 11.75 -12.85 -18.43
C GLY A 16 12.42 -12.06 -17.33
N VAL A 17 13.12 -11.01 -17.72
CA VAL A 17 13.71 -10.08 -16.80
C VAL A 17 12.52 -9.47 -16.07
N ILE A 18 12.22 -9.97 -14.87
CA ILE A 18 11.34 -9.30 -13.91
C ILE A 18 12.08 -8.07 -13.39
N ASN A 19 12.27 -7.08 -14.28
CA ASN A 19 12.64 -5.73 -13.90
C ASN A 19 11.43 -5.14 -13.17
N GLY A 20 11.41 -5.17 -11.85
CA GLY A 20 10.35 -4.52 -11.08
C GLY A 20 10.41 -4.66 -9.56
N ALA A 21 11.04 -5.70 -9.03
CA ALA A 21 11.22 -5.82 -7.58
C ALA A 21 12.41 -4.96 -7.13
N GLY A 22 12.19 -3.65 -6.96
CA GLY A 22 13.11 -2.85 -6.16
C GLY A 22 13.24 -3.48 -4.77
N ASN A 23 14.45 -3.63 -4.25
CA ASN A 23 14.65 -4.13 -2.88
C ASN A 23 14.06 -3.13 -1.88
N CYS A 24 12.82 -3.36 -1.45
CA CYS A 24 12.12 -2.56 -0.45
C CYS A 24 12.65 -2.93 0.94
N SER A 25 13.59 -2.16 1.47
CA SER A 25 14.36 -2.55 2.66
C SER A 25 13.58 -2.45 3.98
N GLY A 26 13.69 -3.54 4.76
CA GLY A 26 13.68 -3.69 6.23
C GLY A 26 12.83 -2.79 7.14
N SER A 27 11.81 -3.38 7.77
CA SER A 27 11.22 -2.92 9.04
C SER A 27 10.85 -4.13 9.91
N ASN A 28 10.81 -3.98 11.23
CA ASN A 28 10.21 -4.97 12.11
C ASN A 28 8.71 -5.06 11.79
N THR A 29 8.23 -6.26 11.41
CA THR A 29 6.86 -6.46 10.96
C THR A 29 5.99 -6.95 12.11
N VAL A 30 4.85 -6.30 12.33
CA VAL A 30 3.74 -6.94 13.03
C VAL A 30 2.80 -7.42 11.93
N SER A 31 2.91 -8.71 11.61
CA SER A 31 2.06 -9.32 10.59
C SER A 31 0.67 -9.57 11.17
N MET A 32 -0.35 -9.21 10.40
CA MET A 32 -1.74 -9.50 10.72
C MET A 32 -2.20 -10.62 9.80
N ASP A 33 -2.65 -11.74 10.38
CA ASP A 33 -3.31 -12.77 9.62
C ASP A 33 -4.72 -12.29 9.28
N VAL A 34 -4.94 -11.96 8.01
CA VAL A 34 -6.29 -11.71 7.50
C VAL A 34 -7.02 -13.06 7.55
N ASN A 35 -7.89 -13.23 8.55
CA ASN A 35 -8.67 -14.46 8.71
C ASN A 35 -9.55 -14.66 7.47
N MET A 36 -9.21 -15.66 6.65
CA MET A 36 -10.06 -16.08 5.55
C MET A 36 -11.43 -16.48 6.08
N LEU A 37 -12.48 -15.99 5.43
CA LEU A 37 -13.84 -16.46 5.70
C LEU A 37 -13.90 -17.97 5.37
N ARG A 38 -14.43 -18.77 6.30
CA ARG A 38 -14.55 -20.23 6.14
C ARG A 38 -15.30 -20.55 4.84
N GLY A 39 -14.76 -21.47 4.03
CA GLY A 39 -15.40 -21.97 2.81
C GLY A 39 -14.83 -21.43 1.50
N PHE A 40 -13.82 -20.55 1.53
CA PHE A 40 -13.09 -20.09 0.36
C PHE A 40 -11.66 -20.66 0.34
N THR A 41 -11.14 -20.92 -0.87
CA THR A 41 -9.69 -20.98 -1.08
C THR A 41 -9.08 -19.57 -0.97
N GLN A 42 -7.76 -19.50 -0.78
CA GLN A 42 -7.05 -18.21 -0.72
C GLN A 42 -7.25 -17.38 -1.99
N GLU A 43 -7.16 -18.04 -3.14
CA GLU A 43 -7.32 -17.39 -4.45
C GLU A 43 -8.73 -16.84 -4.66
N GLU A 44 -9.76 -17.60 -4.31
CA GLU A 44 -11.16 -17.13 -4.41
C GLU A 44 -11.43 -15.98 -3.44
N TYR A 45 -10.89 -16.04 -2.23
CA TYR A 45 -11.02 -14.96 -1.26
C TYR A 45 -10.34 -13.69 -1.77
N GLN A 46 -9.07 -13.77 -2.20
CA GLN A 46 -8.34 -12.65 -2.79
C GLN A 46 -9.09 -12.05 -3.98
N LYS A 47 -9.57 -12.91 -4.90
CA LYS A 47 -10.35 -12.48 -6.05
C LYS A 47 -11.61 -11.73 -5.62
N SER A 48 -12.35 -12.22 -4.62
CA SER A 48 -13.56 -11.55 -4.14
C SER A 48 -13.29 -10.14 -3.57
N ILE A 49 -12.15 -9.96 -2.91
CA ILE A 49 -11.72 -8.67 -2.36
C ILE A 49 -11.27 -7.73 -3.49
N ILE A 50 -10.55 -8.22 -4.49
CA ILE A 50 -10.16 -7.42 -5.66
C ILE A 50 -11.39 -7.00 -6.47
N ASP A 51 -12.33 -7.93 -6.72
CA ASP A 51 -13.58 -7.67 -7.47
C ASP A 51 -14.50 -6.68 -6.75
N TYR A 52 -14.41 -6.59 -5.41
CA TYR A 52 -15.13 -5.57 -4.64
C TYR A 52 -14.74 -4.15 -5.08
N TRP A 53 -13.49 -3.92 -5.48
CA TRP A 53 -12.97 -2.59 -5.80
C TRP A 53 -13.17 -2.18 -7.27
N THR A 54 -14.37 -1.70 -7.56
CA THR A 54 -14.68 -1.05 -8.85
C THR A 54 -13.94 0.30 -8.99
N PRO A 55 -13.75 0.81 -10.23
CA PRO A 55 -13.17 2.13 -10.46
C PRO A 55 -13.88 3.25 -9.67
N GLU A 56 -15.20 3.16 -9.53
CA GLU A 56 -16.01 4.13 -8.80
C GLU A 56 -15.73 4.08 -7.30
N ARG A 57 -15.57 2.88 -6.71
CA ARG A 57 -15.21 2.73 -5.29
C ARG A 57 -13.81 3.24 -4.99
N ILE A 58 -12.87 3.02 -5.91
CA ILE A 58 -11.50 3.55 -5.81
C ILE A 58 -11.51 5.08 -5.90
N ALA A 59 -12.25 5.64 -6.86
CA ALA A 59 -12.35 7.09 -7.04
C ALA A 59 -13.07 7.79 -5.88
N SER A 60 -14.06 7.15 -5.27
CA SER A 60 -14.82 7.69 -4.13
C SER A 60 -14.17 7.45 -2.77
N ALA A 61 -13.10 6.66 -2.70
CA ALA A 61 -12.40 6.38 -1.45
C ALA A 61 -11.83 7.67 -0.83
N ARG A 62 -12.08 7.84 0.47
CA ARG A 62 -11.69 9.04 1.21
C ARG A 62 -10.34 8.85 1.91
N PRO A 63 -9.49 9.88 2.05
CA PRO A 63 -8.29 9.75 2.86
C PRO A 63 -8.67 9.43 4.29
N MET A 64 -8.08 8.37 4.86
CA MET A 64 -8.21 8.10 6.29
C MET A 64 -7.43 9.16 7.07
N GLN A 65 -8.11 9.82 7.99
CA GLN A 65 -7.48 10.84 8.81
C GLN A 65 -7.11 10.27 10.18
N PRO A 66 -5.94 10.61 10.73
CA PRO A 66 -5.59 10.25 12.09
C PRO A 66 -6.58 10.92 13.05
N LYS A 67 -7.12 10.13 14.00
CA LYS A 67 -7.91 10.68 15.10
C LYS A 67 -6.97 11.41 16.05
N ILE A 68 -6.91 12.74 15.94
CA ILE A 68 -6.12 13.57 16.84
C ILE A 68 -6.86 13.71 18.18
N ILE A 69 -6.53 12.87 19.17
CA ILE A 69 -6.94 13.08 20.56
C ILE A 69 -5.95 14.09 21.17
N ARG A 70 -6.34 15.37 21.22
CA ARG A 70 -5.57 16.42 21.91
C ARG A 70 -5.76 16.29 23.44
N ASN A 71 -4.94 15.47 24.09
CA ASN A 71 -4.79 15.53 25.55
C ASN A 71 -3.47 16.25 25.88
N GLY A 72 -3.55 17.56 26.08
CA GLY A 72 -2.42 18.40 26.50
C GLY A 72 -2.34 19.71 25.72
N ASN A 73 -2.06 20.80 26.44
CA ASN A 73 -1.63 22.06 25.83
C ASN A 73 -0.29 21.81 25.13
N ILE A 74 -0.34 21.45 23.85
CA ILE A 74 0.80 21.65 22.95
C ILE A 74 0.99 23.16 22.91
N PRO A 75 2.10 23.73 23.43
CA PRO A 75 2.42 25.10 23.16
C PRO A 75 2.65 25.15 21.66
N PHE A 76 1.67 25.68 20.92
CA PHE A 76 2.06 26.42 19.73
C PHE A 76 3.06 27.46 20.26
N VAL A 77 4.33 27.30 19.89
CA VAL A 77 5.27 28.40 20.03
C VAL A 77 4.67 29.50 19.17
N LYS A 78 3.99 30.44 19.82
CA LYS A 78 3.59 31.69 19.20
C LYS A 78 4.89 32.46 19.04
N ASN A 79 5.66 32.19 17.99
CA ASN A 79 6.63 33.15 17.53
C ASN A 79 5.81 34.38 17.14
N HIS A 80 6.09 35.48 17.83
CA HIS A 80 5.18 36.60 17.99
C HIS A 80 5.46 37.71 16.97
N GLU A 81 5.88 37.38 15.75
CA GLU A 81 6.30 38.40 14.76
C GLU A 81 5.71 38.23 13.34
N ASP A 82 4.97 37.15 13.09
CA ASP A 82 4.33 36.88 11.81
C ASP A 82 2.98 36.21 12.09
N ASN A 83 1.88 36.97 11.95
CA ASN A 83 0.50 36.51 12.20
C ASN A 83 -0.01 35.47 11.17
N GLU A 84 0.86 34.62 10.62
CA GLU A 84 0.45 33.42 9.91
C GLU A 84 0.43 32.23 10.89
N ILE A 85 -0.77 31.74 11.20
CA ILE A 85 -0.89 30.36 11.66
C ILE A 85 -0.58 29.50 10.44
N GLU A 86 0.69 29.17 10.24
CA GLU A 86 1.06 28.18 9.24
C GLU A 86 0.48 26.85 9.71
N ARG A 87 -0.70 26.51 9.18
CA ARG A 87 -1.16 25.12 9.20
C ARG A 87 -0.12 24.37 8.37
N ILE A 88 0.83 23.69 9.04
CA ILE A 88 1.61 22.59 8.44
C ILE A 88 0.67 21.38 8.25
N LEU A 89 -0.45 21.62 7.59
CA LEU A 89 -1.44 20.70 7.04
C LEU A 89 -1.98 21.26 5.72
N THR A 90 -1.37 22.31 5.15
CA THR A 90 -1.48 22.56 3.72
C THR A 90 -0.89 21.32 3.04
N PRO A 91 -1.64 20.63 2.15
CA PRO A 91 -1.01 19.75 1.18
C PRO A 91 0.03 20.62 0.51
N SER A 92 1.31 20.32 0.75
CA SER A 92 2.37 21.12 0.16
C SER A 92 2.11 21.14 -1.34
N THR A 93 1.96 22.33 -1.93
CA THR A 93 1.95 22.50 -3.39
C THR A 93 3.38 22.31 -3.91
N ILE A 94 4.10 21.32 -3.38
CA ILE A 94 5.23 20.71 -4.06
C ILE A 94 4.58 20.08 -5.27
N LEU A 95 4.64 20.81 -6.38
CA LEU A 95 4.52 20.22 -7.70
C LEU A 95 5.35 18.94 -7.65
N PRO A 96 4.80 17.76 -8.00
CA PRO A 96 5.63 16.57 -8.06
C PRO A 96 6.82 16.94 -8.93
N ASP A 97 8.01 17.03 -8.33
CA ASP A 97 9.22 17.23 -9.11
C ASP A 97 9.18 16.12 -10.16
N ALA A 98 9.32 16.47 -11.43
CA ALA A 98 9.30 15.52 -12.54
C ALA A 98 10.38 14.43 -12.39
N ARG A 99 11.28 14.58 -11.41
CA ARG A 99 12.30 13.61 -10.97
C ARG A 99 11.83 12.62 -9.89
N VAL A 100 10.66 12.80 -9.26
CA VAL A 100 10.11 11.83 -8.30
C VAL A 100 9.53 10.66 -9.08
N SER A 101 10.39 9.68 -9.36
CA SER A 101 9.93 8.37 -9.80
C SER A 101 9.07 7.76 -8.70
N THR A 102 7.85 7.33 -9.06
CA THR A 102 7.00 6.53 -8.17
C THR A 102 7.75 5.25 -7.79
N SER A 103 8.16 5.14 -6.53
CA SER A 103 8.80 3.93 -6.03
C SER A 103 7.84 2.73 -6.16
N PRO A 104 8.28 1.58 -6.71
CA PRO A 104 7.46 0.37 -6.72
C PRO A 104 7.16 -0.14 -5.30
N CYS A 105 7.95 0.28 -4.31
CA CYS A 105 7.76 -0.12 -2.92
C CYS A 105 6.59 0.61 -2.27
N VAL A 106 6.31 1.85 -2.66
CA VAL A 106 5.28 2.70 -2.04
C VAL A 106 4.03 2.66 -2.88
N GLY A 107 2.88 2.53 -2.22
CA GLY A 107 1.60 2.41 -2.90
C GLY A 107 0.45 2.97 -2.07
N ARG A 108 -0.75 2.79 -2.64
CA ARG A 108 -1.99 3.17 -1.98
C ARG A 108 -2.69 1.92 -1.46
N ALA A 109 -3.05 1.95 -0.19
CA ALA A 109 -3.88 0.93 0.43
C ALA A 109 -5.34 1.42 0.43
N PHE A 110 -6.27 0.61 -0.04
CA PHE A 110 -7.71 0.89 -0.02
C PHE A 110 -8.40 -0.11 0.88
N PHE A 111 -9.38 0.35 1.66
CA PHE A 111 -10.08 -0.49 2.63
C PHE A 111 -11.42 0.10 3.01
N THR A 112 -12.18 -0.61 3.85
CA THR A 112 -13.52 -0.21 4.28
C THR A 112 -13.70 -0.33 5.78
N TYR A 113 -14.45 0.62 6.34
CA TYR A 113 -15.07 0.54 7.67
C TYR A 113 -16.56 0.81 7.51
N GLY A 114 -17.41 -0.10 7.99
CA GLY A 114 -18.84 -0.08 7.70
C GLY A 114 -19.11 -0.06 6.18
N SER A 115 -19.88 0.91 5.71
CA SER A 115 -20.22 1.10 4.30
C SER A 115 -19.32 2.10 3.56
N LEU A 116 -18.32 2.68 4.25
CA LEU A 116 -17.47 3.73 3.70
C LEU A 116 -16.13 3.16 3.22
N THR A 117 -15.67 3.67 2.09
CA THR A 117 -14.37 3.36 1.48
C THR A 117 -13.33 4.41 1.86
N TYR A 118 -12.13 3.95 2.16
CA TYR A 118 -11.01 4.77 2.58
C TYR A 118 -9.73 4.40 1.87
N TRP A 119 -8.75 5.29 1.91
CA TRP A 119 -7.38 5.00 1.50
C TRP A 119 -6.34 5.55 2.48
N CYS A 120 -5.21 4.85 2.53
CA CYS A 120 -3.96 5.24 3.17
C CYS A 120 -2.80 5.07 2.20
N SER A 121 -1.60 5.46 2.62
CA SER A 121 -0.36 5.00 2.01
C SER A 121 0.15 3.73 2.70
N GLY A 122 0.98 2.97 1.98
CA GLY A 122 1.71 1.84 2.55
C GLY A 122 3.00 1.59 1.78
N SER A 123 3.88 0.78 2.34
CA SER A 123 5.09 0.30 1.66
C SER A 123 5.20 -1.20 1.76
N VAL A 124 5.52 -1.87 0.65
CA VAL A 124 6.05 -3.22 0.70
C VAL A 124 7.37 -3.18 1.46
N ILE A 125 7.61 -4.20 2.27
CA ILE A 125 8.85 -4.38 3.02
C ILE A 125 9.35 -5.81 2.85
N ASN A 126 10.66 -5.99 2.94
CA ASN A 126 11.23 -7.33 2.95
C ASN A 126 10.79 -8.10 4.20
N ALA A 127 9.98 -9.13 4.01
CA ALA A 127 9.46 -10.02 5.04
C ALA A 127 9.55 -11.46 4.56
N SER A 128 9.62 -12.43 5.48
CA SER A 128 9.79 -13.85 5.14
C SER A 128 8.69 -14.42 4.26
N ASN A 129 7.47 -13.87 4.34
CA ASN A 129 6.33 -14.29 3.53
C ASN A 129 6.29 -13.62 2.14
N MET A 130 7.17 -12.64 1.87
CA MET A 130 7.20 -11.84 0.63
C MET A 130 5.88 -11.15 0.28
N ASP A 131 4.98 -11.01 1.26
CA ASP A 131 3.61 -10.51 1.08
C ASP A 131 3.22 -9.66 2.31
N THR A 132 4.04 -8.65 2.60
CA THR A 132 3.83 -7.76 3.75
C THR A 132 3.89 -6.30 3.34
N VAL A 133 2.86 -5.55 3.73
CA VAL A 133 2.76 -4.09 3.58
C VAL A 133 2.79 -3.43 4.96
N LEU A 134 3.71 -2.50 5.16
CA LEU A 134 3.75 -1.64 6.34
C LEU A 134 2.83 -0.43 6.15
N THR A 135 1.96 -0.18 7.12
CA THR A 135 1.07 0.99 7.16
C THR A 135 0.74 1.41 8.59
N ALA A 136 -0.03 2.48 8.77
CA ALA A 136 -0.42 2.98 10.09
C ALA A 136 -1.50 2.10 10.73
N GLY A 137 -1.48 1.98 12.06
CA GLY A 137 -2.45 1.18 12.81
C GLY A 137 -3.91 1.58 12.57
N HIS A 138 -4.20 2.85 12.34
CA HIS A 138 -5.58 3.32 12.07
C HIS A 138 -6.10 2.93 10.68
N CYS A 139 -5.21 2.60 9.74
CA CYS A 139 -5.58 2.11 8.41
C CYS A 139 -6.05 0.66 8.44
N VAL A 140 -5.66 -0.09 9.48
CA VAL A 140 -5.95 -1.51 9.63
C VAL A 140 -6.93 -1.80 10.75
N PHE A 141 -6.98 -0.99 11.81
CA PHE A 141 -7.92 -1.16 12.91
C PHE A 141 -8.59 0.14 13.34
N ASN A 142 -9.92 0.11 13.44
CA ASN A 142 -10.71 1.22 13.96
C ASN A 142 -10.96 1.03 15.45
N THR A 143 -10.32 1.86 16.28
CA THR A 143 -10.45 1.78 17.74
C THR A 143 -11.83 2.24 18.26
N THR A 144 -12.60 2.97 17.47
CA THR A 144 -13.93 3.48 17.87
C THR A 144 -15.00 2.41 17.65
N SER A 145 -15.06 1.79 16.47
CA SER A 145 -15.96 0.66 16.18
C SER A 145 -15.41 -0.70 16.62
N LYS A 146 -14.15 -0.75 17.04
CA LYS A 146 -13.41 -1.98 17.44
C LYS A 146 -13.41 -3.04 16.33
N GLU A 147 -13.21 -2.62 15.09
CA GLU A 147 -13.24 -3.51 13.93
C GLU A 147 -11.95 -3.42 13.10
N TRP A 148 -11.56 -4.54 12.51
CA TRP A 148 -10.51 -4.60 11.50
C TRP A 148 -11.04 -4.07 10.16
N ALA A 149 -10.14 -3.45 9.40
CA ALA A 149 -10.40 -3.00 8.05
C ALA A 149 -10.82 -4.18 7.17
N LYS A 150 -11.87 -3.98 6.35
CA LYS A 150 -12.37 -4.99 5.41
C LYS A 150 -12.08 -4.58 3.99
N ASN A 151 -12.14 -5.52 3.06
CA ASN A 151 -11.87 -5.28 1.64
C ASN A 151 -10.54 -4.56 1.45
N PHE A 152 -9.49 -5.01 2.13
CA PHE A 152 -8.20 -4.34 2.09
C PHE A 152 -7.45 -4.78 0.83
N ILE A 153 -7.03 -3.81 0.01
CA ILE A 153 -6.13 -4.03 -1.11
C ILE A 153 -4.96 -3.05 -1.08
N PHE A 154 -3.85 -3.41 -1.69
CA PHE A 154 -2.69 -2.57 -1.91
C PHE A 154 -2.35 -2.47 -3.40
N ILE A 155 -2.09 -1.25 -3.86
CA ILE A 155 -1.71 -0.97 -5.25
C ILE A 155 -0.34 -0.26 -5.24
N PRO A 156 0.75 -0.97 -5.56
CA PRO A 156 2.09 -0.39 -5.64
C PRO A 156 2.18 0.65 -6.76
N ALA A 157 2.89 1.75 -6.49
CA ALA A 157 3.05 2.89 -7.40
C ALA A 157 1.71 3.42 -7.97
N TYR A 158 0.62 3.33 -7.20
CA TYR A 158 -0.69 3.86 -7.61
C TYR A 158 -0.62 5.36 -7.92
N ASN A 159 -1.06 5.73 -9.11
CA ASN A 159 -1.18 7.13 -9.52
C ASN A 159 -2.39 7.31 -10.45
N ASN A 160 -3.41 8.07 -10.04
CA ASN A 160 -4.59 8.40 -10.84
C ASN A 160 -5.17 7.20 -11.62
N ASN A 161 -5.57 6.15 -10.91
CA ASN A 161 -6.04 4.85 -11.44
C ASN A 161 -5.00 4.00 -12.18
N SER A 162 -3.76 4.47 -12.39
CA SER A 162 -2.66 3.64 -12.88
C SER A 162 -2.26 2.61 -11.82
N ARG A 163 -2.08 1.36 -12.25
CA ARG A 163 -1.74 0.21 -11.41
C ARG A 163 -0.61 -0.61 -12.07
N PRO A 164 0.58 -0.02 -12.24
CA PRO A 164 1.63 -0.61 -13.09
C PRO A 164 2.13 -1.98 -12.60
N TYR A 165 1.95 -2.28 -11.31
CA TYR A 165 2.36 -3.55 -10.68
C TYR A 165 1.19 -4.44 -10.27
N GLY A 166 -0.05 -4.09 -10.62
CA GLY A 166 -1.24 -4.87 -10.27
C GLY A 166 -1.95 -4.42 -9.00
N THR A 167 -2.78 -5.28 -8.44
CA THR A 167 -3.58 -5.06 -7.21
C THR A 167 -3.53 -6.35 -6.39
N PHE A 168 -3.25 -6.21 -5.11
CA PHE A 168 -3.01 -7.29 -4.17
C PHE A 168 -3.94 -7.15 -2.96
#